data_AF-A0A4Y3RHJ7-F1
#
_entry.id   AF-A0A4Y3RHJ7-F1
#
_cell.length_a   1.000
_cell.length_b   1.000
_cell.length_c   1.000
_cell.angle_alpha   90.00
_cell.angle_beta   90.00
_cell.angle_gamma   90.00
#
_symmetry.space_group_name_H-M   'P 1'
#
loop_
_entity.id
_entity.type
_entity.pdbx_description
1 polymer ?
#
loop_
_entity_poly.entity_id
_entity_poly.type
_entity_poly.pdbx_seq_one_letter_code
_entity_poly.pdbx_strand_id
1 'polypeptide(L)'
;MESAELLLTELVTNALQHTGSHGFFHVRAELRGSLCRIEVNDGSAERPKLREATLSDESGRGLLLVDAISHSWGVSKDGATTWATLVSDEPAVEPDTDFVCERALSISPDANAAAAARVAARTQLAIMSWPGPHNVAVDVLYVLVRNAVEHGLAEGSAGRKLDVWLRINARGELLVDVQDHTCDFPRFEQAVRGELGRGLWGAQRLGAVLSWFPAGHGKTVRAILQPGPVDL
;
A
#
# COMPACT_ATOMS: atom_id res chain seq x y z
N MET A 1 10.87 -12.30 7.73
CA MET A 1 9.48 -12.45 7.22
C MET A 1 8.59 -13.26 8.18
N GLU A 2 8.98 -14.49 8.56
CA GLU A 2 8.19 -15.40 9.43
C GLU A 2 7.76 -14.78 10.79
N SER A 3 8.64 -14.03 11.47
CA SER A 3 8.32 -13.39 12.74
C SER A 3 7.27 -12.26 12.62
N ALA A 4 7.23 -11.55 11.50
CA ALA A 4 6.27 -10.46 11.28
C ALA A 4 4.87 -11.00 10.98
N GLU A 5 4.79 -12.06 10.17
CA GLU A 5 3.53 -12.77 9.89
C GLU A 5 2.94 -13.40 11.14
N LEU A 6 3.79 -13.96 12.00
CA LEU A 6 3.37 -14.54 13.26
C LEU A 6 2.85 -13.47 14.24
N LEU A 7 3.57 -12.35 14.40
CA LEU A 7 3.10 -11.23 15.21
C LEU A 7 1.79 -10.66 14.68
N LEU A 8 1.66 -10.47 13.37
CA LEU A 8 0.41 -10.01 12.76
C LEU A 8 -0.74 -10.96 13.06
N THR A 9 -0.53 -12.26 12.90
CA THR A 9 -1.54 -13.29 13.17
C THR A 9 -2.03 -13.21 14.61
N GLU A 10 -1.11 -13.17 15.57
CA GLU A 10 -1.47 -13.09 17.00
C GLU A 10 -2.19 -11.80 17.36
N LEU A 11 -1.75 -10.66 16.82
CA LEU A 11 -2.41 -9.37 17.05
C LEU A 11 -3.83 -9.34 16.47
N VAL A 12 -4.03 -9.89 15.26
CA VAL A 12 -5.35 -9.99 14.63
C VAL A 12 -6.25 -10.99 15.34
N THR A 13 -5.72 -12.15 15.77
CA THR A 13 -6.47 -13.13 16.54
C THR A 13 -6.93 -12.55 17.88
N ASN A 14 -6.07 -11.78 18.56
CA ASN A 14 -6.46 -11.06 19.77
C ASN A 14 -7.57 -10.03 19.48
N ALA A 15 -7.42 -9.20 18.44
CA ALA A 15 -8.44 -8.23 18.06
C ALA A 15 -9.80 -8.91 17.75
N LEU A 16 -9.80 -9.99 16.97
CA LEU A 16 -11.02 -10.75 16.64
C LEU A 16 -11.72 -11.35 17.87
N GLN A 17 -10.95 -11.79 18.87
CA GLN A 17 -11.51 -12.27 20.13
C GLN A 17 -12.16 -11.15 20.96
N HIS A 18 -11.67 -9.91 20.84
CA HIS A 18 -12.16 -8.76 21.59
C HIS A 18 -13.29 -7.98 20.90
N THR A 19 -13.37 -8.00 19.58
CA THR A 19 -14.41 -7.23 18.83
C THR A 19 -15.73 -7.96 18.65
N GLY A 20 -15.80 -9.25 18.96
CA GLY A 20 -16.94 -10.10 18.65
C GLY A 20 -17.17 -10.27 17.14
N SER A 21 -18.16 -11.08 16.75
CA SER A 21 -18.35 -11.60 15.38
C SER A 21 -18.72 -10.57 14.29
N HIS A 22 -18.78 -9.26 14.61
CA HIS A 22 -19.26 -8.20 13.70
C HIS A 22 -18.37 -6.93 13.70
N GLY A 23 -17.19 -6.96 14.33
CA GLY A 23 -16.28 -5.81 14.36
C GLY A 23 -15.40 -5.69 13.11
N PHE A 24 -15.18 -4.47 12.65
CA PHE A 24 -14.12 -4.15 11.69
C PHE A 24 -12.84 -3.83 12.48
N PHE A 25 -11.69 -4.29 11.98
CA PHE A 25 -10.38 -3.92 12.51
C PHE A 25 -9.50 -3.38 11.39
N HIS A 26 -8.57 -2.49 11.73
CA HIS A 26 -7.60 -1.89 10.83
C HIS A 26 -6.21 -2.39 11.17
N VAL A 27 -5.49 -2.90 10.17
CA VAL A 27 -4.09 -3.29 10.32
C VAL A 27 -3.22 -2.25 9.63
N ARG A 28 -2.15 -1.82 10.29
CA ARG A 28 -1.09 -0.98 9.72
C ARG A 28 0.26 -1.62 10.00
N ALA A 29 1.08 -1.80 8.98
CA ALA A 29 2.48 -2.16 9.14
C ALA A 29 3.35 -1.03 8.58
N GLU A 30 4.35 -0.59 9.33
CA GLU A 30 5.26 0.49 8.95
C GLU A 30 6.70 0.09 9.26
N LEU A 31 7.59 0.23 8.27
CA LEU A 31 9.01 -0.04 8.42
C LEU A 31 9.78 1.30 8.50
N ARG A 32 10.52 1.52 9.59
CA ARG A 32 11.39 2.69 9.78
C ARG A 32 12.80 2.22 10.08
N GLY A 33 13.69 2.31 9.08
CA GLY A 33 14.99 1.64 9.16
C GLY A 33 14.78 0.13 9.36
N SER A 34 15.51 -0.48 10.29
CA SER A 34 15.32 -1.90 10.62
C SER A 34 14.12 -2.17 11.54
N LEU A 35 13.36 -1.16 11.99
CA LEU A 35 12.26 -1.39 12.92
C LEU A 35 10.92 -1.46 12.17
N CYS A 36 10.35 -2.66 12.08
CA CYS A 36 8.98 -2.85 11.60
C CYS A 36 8.02 -2.73 12.77
N ARG A 37 6.98 -1.91 12.62
CA ARG A 37 5.89 -1.70 13.58
C ARG A 37 4.59 -2.18 12.97
N ILE A 38 3.92 -3.11 13.62
CA ILE A 38 2.61 -3.64 13.24
C ILE A 38 1.61 -3.14 14.27
N GLU A 39 0.52 -2.55 13.82
CA GLU A 39 -0.57 -2.02 14.63
C GLU A 39 -1.89 -2.66 14.17
N VAL A 40 -2.68 -3.12 15.13
CA VAL A 40 -4.05 -3.60 14.90
C VAL A 40 -4.97 -2.75 15.75
N ASN A 41 -5.80 -1.94 15.09
CA ASN A 41 -6.83 -1.15 15.73
C ASN A 41 -8.17 -1.87 15.59
N ASP A 42 -8.79 -2.21 16.70
CA ASP A 42 -9.99 -3.03 16.74
C ASP A 42 -11.25 -2.22 17.11
N GLY A 43 -11.10 -0.89 17.27
CA GLY A 43 -12.18 0.03 17.63
C GLY A 43 -12.80 -0.22 19.01
N SER A 44 -12.28 -1.18 19.78
CA SER A 44 -12.79 -1.56 21.08
C SER A 44 -12.10 -0.75 22.18
N ALA A 45 -12.87 -0.26 23.16
CA ALA A 45 -12.29 0.30 24.39
C ALA A 45 -11.86 -0.79 25.39
N GLU A 46 -12.13 -2.07 25.08
CA GLU A 46 -11.69 -3.19 25.92
C GLU A 46 -10.19 -3.45 25.73
N ARG A 47 -9.44 -3.26 26.81
CA ARG A 47 -7.99 -3.49 26.79
C ARG A 47 -7.68 -4.99 26.69
N PRO A 48 -6.75 -5.40 25.81
CA PRO A 48 -6.14 -6.72 25.89
C PRO A 48 -5.52 -6.90 27.27
N LYS A 49 -5.95 -7.94 27.99
CA LYS A 49 -5.35 -8.29 29.28
C LYS A 49 -4.34 -9.40 29.06
N LEU A 50 -3.10 -9.17 29.48
CA LEU A 50 -2.12 -10.23 29.62
C LEU A 50 -2.68 -11.24 30.63
N ARG A 51 -3.08 -12.42 30.16
CA ARG A 51 -3.50 -13.52 31.02
C ARG A 51 -2.38 -14.54 31.04
N GLU A 52 -1.90 -14.91 32.22
CA GLU A 52 -1.02 -16.07 32.34
C GLU A 52 -1.82 -17.32 31.93
N ALA A 53 -1.52 -17.85 30.76
CA ALA A 53 -2.09 -19.10 30.29
C ALA A 53 -1.39 -20.27 31.01
N THR A 54 -2.16 -21.16 31.62
CA THR A 54 -1.62 -22.39 32.18
C THR A 54 -1.28 -23.37 31.06
N LEU A 55 -0.46 -24.40 31.33
CA LEU A 55 0.00 -25.36 30.31
C LEU A 55 -1.15 -26.08 29.57
N SER A 56 -2.36 -26.10 30.13
CA SER A 56 -3.56 -26.71 29.56
C SER A 56 -4.48 -25.75 28.77
N ASP A 57 -4.21 -24.44 28.75
CA ASP A 57 -5.08 -23.47 28.09
C ASP A 57 -4.71 -23.29 26.60
N GLU A 58 -5.67 -23.47 25.69
CA GLU A 58 -5.53 -23.17 24.26
C GLU A 58 -5.64 -21.68 23.94
N SER A 59 -6.19 -20.88 24.86
CA SER A 59 -6.36 -19.42 24.74
C SER A 59 -5.51 -18.65 25.75
N GLY A 60 -5.01 -17.47 25.37
CA GLY A 60 -4.20 -16.59 26.25
C GLY A 60 -2.67 -16.66 26.04
N ARG A 61 -2.18 -17.50 25.12
CA ARG A 61 -0.75 -17.55 24.76
C ARG A 61 -0.33 -16.47 23.76
N GLY A 62 -1.27 -15.87 23.03
CA GLY A 62 -0.95 -14.95 21.94
C GLY A 62 -0.14 -13.74 22.38
N LEU A 63 -0.47 -13.13 23.52
CA LEU A 63 0.33 -12.03 24.07
C LEU A 63 1.68 -12.47 24.62
N LEU A 64 1.82 -13.71 25.11
CA LEU A 64 3.13 -14.26 25.50
C LEU A 64 4.03 -14.51 24.29
N LEU A 65 3.43 -14.92 23.16
CA LEU A 65 4.16 -15.09 21.90
C LEU A 65 4.56 -13.73 21.31
N VAL A 66 3.66 -12.74 21.39
CA VAL A 66 3.98 -11.35 21.02
C VAL A 66 5.11 -10.80 21.89
N ASP A 67 5.07 -11.03 23.20
CA ASP A 67 6.12 -10.60 24.13
C ASP A 67 7.48 -11.26 23.81
N ALA A 68 7.49 -12.55 23.47
CA ALA A 68 8.72 -13.29 23.20
C ALA A 68 9.37 -12.94 21.85
N ILE A 69 8.59 -12.56 20.84
CA ILE A 69 9.08 -12.34 19.46
C ILE A 69 9.27 -10.86 19.15
N SER A 70 8.51 -9.97 19.79
CA SER A 70 8.61 -8.54 19.54
C SER A 70 9.84 -7.92 20.19
N HIS A 71 10.40 -6.91 19.53
CA HIS A 71 11.37 -6.00 20.13
C HIS A 71 10.72 -5.16 21.24
N SER A 72 9.48 -4.73 21.03
CA SER A 72 8.61 -4.08 22.02
C SER A 72 7.17 -4.14 21.55
N TRP A 73 6.21 -4.16 22.47
CA TRP A 73 4.79 -4.14 22.14
C TRP A 73 4.00 -3.36 23.20
N GLY A 74 2.75 -3.05 22.90
CA GLY A 74 1.87 -2.41 23.86
C GLY A 74 0.49 -2.11 23.29
N VAL A 75 -0.28 -1.33 24.05
CA VAL A 75 -1.63 -0.89 23.69
C VAL A 75 -1.68 0.64 23.74
N SER A 76 -2.39 1.27 22.81
CA SER A 76 -2.63 2.71 22.79
C SER A 76 -3.41 3.16 24.04
N LYS A 77 -3.34 4.46 24.36
CA LYS A 77 -3.95 5.02 25.58
C LYS A 77 -5.46 4.83 25.65
N ASP A 78 -6.12 4.88 24.49
CA ASP A 78 -7.55 4.65 24.31
C ASP A 78 -7.93 3.17 24.32
N GLY A 79 -6.96 2.24 24.36
CA GLY A 79 -7.19 0.80 24.41
C GLY A 79 -7.42 0.15 23.05
N ALA A 80 -7.72 0.95 22.03
CA ALA A 80 -8.24 0.47 20.74
C ALA A 80 -7.16 -0.03 19.77
N THR A 81 -5.88 0.20 20.03
CA THR A 81 -4.78 -0.22 19.15
C THR A 81 -3.76 -1.05 19.91
N THR A 82 -3.63 -2.31 19.55
CA THR A 82 -2.50 -3.15 19.97
C THR A 82 -1.39 -3.05 18.94
N TRP A 83 -0.16 -2.85 19.38
CA TRP A 83 0.98 -2.70 18.49
C TRP A 83 2.16 -3.57 18.95
N ALA A 84 2.94 -4.06 18.00
CA ALA A 84 4.20 -4.73 18.23
C ALA A 84 5.26 -4.20 17.26
N THR A 85 6.51 -4.24 17.68
CA THR A 85 7.67 -3.88 16.87
C THR A 85 8.61 -5.07 16.77
N LEU A 86 9.32 -5.18 15.67
CA LEU A 86 10.31 -6.23 15.41
C LEU A 86 11.49 -5.62 14.67
N VAL A 87 12.69 -6.11 14.97
CA VAL A 87 13.88 -5.77 14.19
C VAL A 87 13.85 -6.66 12.95
N SER A 88 13.70 -6.03 11.79
CA SER A 88 13.84 -6.64 10.49
C SER A 88 15.32 -6.84 10.19
N ASP A 89 15.71 -8.09 9.96
CA ASP A 89 17.03 -8.46 9.42
C ASP A 89 17.12 -8.15 7.91
N GLU A 90 15.97 -7.99 7.25
CA GLU A 90 15.95 -7.44 5.90
C GLU A 90 16.16 -5.93 6.00
N PRO A 91 17.06 -5.36 5.17
CA PRO A 91 17.21 -3.92 5.09
C PRO A 91 15.83 -3.33 4.86
N ALA A 92 15.55 -2.18 5.48
CA ALA A 92 14.41 -1.38 5.10
C ALA A 92 14.37 -1.37 3.57
N VAL A 93 13.24 -1.76 2.96
CA VAL A 93 12.94 -1.18 1.65
C VAL A 93 12.88 0.30 2.00
N GLU A 94 13.99 1.00 1.81
CA GLU A 94 14.03 2.44 2.04
C GLU A 94 12.82 2.95 1.27
N PRO A 95 11.92 3.71 1.94
CA PRO A 95 10.82 4.29 1.20
C PRO A 95 11.46 4.97 0.00
N ASP A 96 11.03 4.66 -1.23
CA ASP A 96 11.51 5.34 -2.44
C ASP A 96 11.36 6.84 -2.16
N THR A 97 12.43 7.48 -1.68
CA THR A 97 12.52 8.89 -1.30
C THR A 97 13.72 9.54 -1.95
N ASP A 98 14.62 8.74 -2.53
CA ASP A 98 15.76 9.16 -3.34
C ASP A 98 15.31 9.46 -4.78
N PHE A 99 14.33 10.36 -4.90
CA PHE A 99 13.87 10.83 -6.21
C PHE A 99 14.78 11.91 -6.76
N VAL A 100 15.34 11.67 -7.94
CA VAL A 100 16.12 12.66 -8.68
C VAL A 100 15.22 13.62 -9.47
N CYS A 101 13.96 13.21 -9.75
CA CYS A 101 12.98 14.05 -10.41
C CYS A 101 11.55 13.67 -10.00
N GLU A 102 10.70 14.66 -9.74
CA GLU A 102 9.30 14.46 -9.36
C GLU A 102 8.38 15.45 -10.10
N ARG A 103 7.24 14.95 -10.60
CA ARG A 103 6.16 15.74 -11.19
C ARG A 103 4.82 15.28 -10.65
N ALA A 104 4.10 16.20 -10.01
CA ALA A 104 2.72 16.01 -9.59
C ALA A 104 1.76 16.51 -10.68
N LEU A 105 0.71 15.73 -10.92
CA LEU A 105 -0.38 16.02 -11.84
C LEU A 105 -1.68 15.87 -11.06
N SER A 106 -2.57 16.85 -11.18
CA SER A 106 -3.89 16.80 -10.55
C SER A 106 -4.95 16.71 -11.65
N ILE A 107 -5.66 15.59 -11.69
CA ILE A 107 -6.52 15.18 -12.80
C ILE A 107 -7.97 15.16 -12.34
N SER A 108 -8.87 15.80 -13.09
CA SER A 108 -10.30 15.68 -12.84
C SER A 108 -10.77 14.25 -13.15
N PRO A 109 -11.50 13.57 -12.25
CA PRO A 109 -11.94 12.19 -12.45
C PRO A 109 -13.23 12.14 -13.28
N ASP A 110 -13.15 12.65 -14.50
CA ASP A 110 -14.23 12.61 -15.48
C ASP A 110 -13.93 11.57 -16.59
N ALA A 111 -14.84 11.45 -17.56
CA ALA A 111 -14.70 10.52 -18.67
C ALA A 111 -13.41 10.75 -19.51
N ASN A 112 -12.80 11.93 -19.43
CA ASN A 112 -11.58 12.28 -20.14
C ASN A 112 -10.31 12.16 -19.27
N ALA A 113 -10.43 11.84 -17.98
CA ALA A 113 -9.31 11.78 -17.03
C ALA A 113 -8.11 11.01 -17.57
N ALA A 114 -8.35 9.79 -18.07
CA ALA A 114 -7.29 8.92 -18.56
C ALA A 114 -6.65 9.46 -19.86
N ALA A 115 -7.44 10.11 -20.74
CA ALA A 115 -6.91 10.75 -21.93
C ALA A 115 -6.06 11.99 -21.58
N ALA A 116 -6.52 12.81 -20.63
CA ALA A 116 -5.78 13.96 -20.12
C ALA A 116 -4.46 13.51 -19.45
N ALA A 117 -4.50 12.43 -18.67
CA ALA A 117 -3.31 11.82 -18.05
C ALA A 117 -2.27 11.43 -19.10
N ARG A 118 -2.69 10.78 -20.20
CA ARG A 118 -1.77 10.40 -21.29
C ARG A 118 -1.07 11.60 -21.91
N VAL A 119 -1.82 12.67 -22.19
CA VAL A 119 -1.27 13.89 -22.81
C VAL A 119 -0.27 14.55 -21.85
N ALA A 120 -0.65 14.72 -20.59
CA ALA A 120 0.22 15.30 -19.58
C ALA A 120 1.51 14.47 -19.38
N ALA A 121 1.39 13.15 -19.29
CA ALA A 121 2.52 12.26 -19.08
C ALA A 121 3.54 12.28 -20.22
N ARG A 122 3.10 12.32 -21.48
CA ARG A 122 4.04 12.45 -22.62
C ARG A 122 4.92 13.69 -22.48
N THR A 123 4.31 14.81 -22.14
CA THR A 123 5.03 16.07 -21.93
C THR A 123 5.97 15.98 -20.73
N GLN A 124 5.50 15.44 -19.60
CA GLN A 124 6.32 15.35 -18.38
C GLN A 124 7.49 14.38 -18.54
N LEU A 125 7.29 13.19 -19.12
CA LEU A 125 8.34 12.19 -19.30
C LEU A 125 9.47 12.72 -20.19
N ALA A 126 9.14 13.51 -21.22
CA ALA A 126 10.13 14.21 -22.04
C ALA A 126 10.89 15.27 -21.24
N ILE A 127 10.19 16.11 -20.47
CA ILE A 127 10.80 17.15 -19.62
C ILE A 127 11.71 16.53 -18.55
N MET A 128 11.27 15.44 -17.93
CA MET A 128 12.01 14.70 -16.92
C MET A 128 13.19 13.91 -17.51
N SER A 129 13.29 13.85 -18.85
CA SER A 129 14.33 13.11 -19.57
C SER A 129 14.44 11.65 -19.13
N TRP A 130 13.30 11.01 -18.88
CA TRP A 130 13.30 9.59 -18.46
C TRP A 130 13.78 8.71 -19.63
N PRO A 131 14.80 7.84 -19.45
CA PRO A 131 15.39 7.07 -20.55
C PRO A 131 14.57 5.84 -20.99
N GLY A 132 13.45 5.56 -20.32
CA GLY A 132 12.61 4.41 -20.63
C GLY A 132 11.63 4.59 -21.78
N PRO A 133 10.88 3.53 -22.13
CA PRO A 133 9.87 3.56 -23.17
C PRO A 133 8.68 4.43 -22.75
N HIS A 134 8.62 5.68 -23.23
CA HIS A 134 7.56 6.63 -22.87
C HIS A 134 6.15 6.12 -23.20
N ASN A 135 6.00 5.39 -24.31
CA ASN A 135 4.72 4.79 -24.70
C ASN A 135 4.21 3.80 -23.63
N VAL A 136 5.09 2.96 -23.09
CA VAL A 136 4.75 2.01 -22.03
C VAL A 136 4.33 2.74 -20.76
N ALA A 137 5.10 3.74 -20.32
CA ALA A 137 4.74 4.54 -19.14
C ALA A 137 3.39 5.24 -19.29
N VAL A 138 3.11 5.80 -20.47
CA VAL A 138 1.84 6.46 -20.78
C VAL A 138 0.67 5.47 -20.76
N ASP A 139 0.86 4.25 -21.25
CA ASP A 139 -0.18 3.22 -21.24
C ASP A 139 -0.43 2.65 -19.84
N VAL A 140 0.63 2.45 -19.04
CA VAL A 140 0.51 2.07 -17.64
C VAL A 140 -0.25 3.14 -16.85
N LEU A 141 0.13 4.42 -16.97
CA LEU A 141 -0.59 5.51 -16.31
C LEU A 141 -2.05 5.55 -16.75
N TYR A 142 -2.34 5.40 -18.04
CA TYR A 142 -3.71 5.37 -18.55
C TYR A 142 -4.55 4.29 -17.88
N VAL A 143 -3.99 3.08 -17.74
CA VAL A 143 -4.67 1.97 -17.06
C VAL A 143 -4.94 2.32 -15.60
N LEU A 144 -3.95 2.84 -14.87
CA LEU A 144 -4.10 3.18 -13.45
C LEU A 144 -5.15 4.27 -13.24
N VAL A 145 -5.10 5.36 -14.02
CA VAL A 145 -6.07 6.46 -13.92
C VAL A 145 -7.47 6.00 -14.30
N ARG A 146 -7.62 5.21 -15.38
CA ARG A 146 -8.93 4.67 -15.76
C ARG A 146 -9.52 3.81 -14.65
N ASN A 147 -8.72 2.90 -14.07
CA ASN A 147 -9.18 2.05 -12.97
C ASN A 147 -9.54 2.89 -11.73
N ALA A 148 -8.77 3.94 -11.42
CA ALA A 148 -9.07 4.85 -10.32
C ALA A 148 -10.39 5.61 -10.53
N VAL A 149 -10.73 5.99 -11.76
CA VAL A 149 -12.04 6.60 -12.08
C VAL A 149 -13.17 5.58 -12.00
N GLU A 150 -12.98 4.39 -12.56
CA GLU A 150 -14.01 3.34 -12.62
C GLU A 150 -14.32 2.74 -11.24
N HIS A 151 -13.33 2.64 -10.35
CA HIS A 151 -13.44 1.91 -9.08
C HIS A 151 -13.11 2.73 -7.83
N GLY A 152 -12.53 3.94 -7.97
CA GLY A 152 -12.01 4.74 -6.85
C GLY A 152 -12.91 5.90 -6.41
N LEU A 153 -14.06 6.12 -7.07
CA LEU A 153 -15.02 7.18 -6.76
C LEU A 153 -16.22 6.59 -5.99
N ALA A 154 -16.24 6.75 -4.66
CA ALA A 154 -17.44 6.49 -3.87
C ALA A 154 -18.56 7.47 -4.25
N GLU A 155 -19.82 7.05 -4.14
CA GLU A 155 -21.00 7.91 -4.34
C GLU A 155 -20.87 9.18 -3.45
N GLY A 156 -20.89 10.37 -4.07
CA GLY A 156 -20.68 11.66 -3.38
C GLY A 156 -19.31 12.33 -3.60
N SER A 157 -18.44 11.77 -4.44
CA SER A 157 -17.10 12.32 -4.74
C SER A 157 -17.06 13.44 -5.80
N ALA A 158 -18.20 14.08 -6.10
CA ALA A 158 -18.30 15.10 -7.15
C ALA A 158 -17.34 16.28 -6.89
N GLY A 159 -16.38 16.49 -7.79
CA GLY A 159 -15.42 17.60 -7.75
C GLY A 159 -14.08 17.34 -7.07
N ARG A 160 -13.82 16.13 -6.54
CA ARG A 160 -12.49 15.78 -6.00
C ARG A 160 -11.54 15.38 -7.14
N LYS A 161 -10.26 15.74 -7.05
CA LYS A 161 -9.25 15.40 -8.08
C LYS A 161 -8.57 14.07 -7.76
N LEU A 162 -8.03 13.41 -8.78
CA LEU A 162 -7.07 12.32 -8.65
C LEU A 162 -5.67 12.92 -8.64
N ASP A 163 -4.88 12.53 -7.65
CA ASP A 163 -3.50 12.95 -7.56
C ASP A 163 -2.60 11.88 -8.17
N VAL A 164 -1.74 12.31 -9.07
CA VAL A 164 -0.84 11.46 -9.84
C VAL A 164 0.58 11.99 -9.68
N TRP A 165 1.53 11.11 -9.37
CA TRP A 165 2.94 11.45 -9.32
C TRP A 165 3.72 10.61 -10.32
N LEU A 166 4.56 11.29 -11.10
CA LEU A 166 5.61 10.69 -11.92
C LEU A 166 6.94 11.01 -11.24
N ARG A 167 7.68 9.99 -10.83
CA ARG A 167 8.93 10.16 -10.10
C ARG A 167 10.02 9.25 -10.66
N ILE A 168 11.25 9.76 -10.74
CA ILE A 168 12.41 8.98 -11.15
C ILE A 168 13.31 8.84 -9.92
N ASN A 169 13.64 7.61 -9.54
CA ASN A 169 14.56 7.36 -8.43
C ASN A 169 16.03 7.39 -8.89
N ALA A 170 16.96 7.29 -7.95
CA ALA A 170 18.40 7.28 -8.24
C ALA A 170 18.86 6.13 -9.17
N ARG A 171 18.06 5.07 -9.33
CA ARG A 171 18.31 3.95 -10.24
C ARG A 171 17.80 4.21 -11.67
N GLY A 172 17.12 5.33 -11.90
CA GLY A 172 16.50 5.66 -13.18
C GLY A 172 15.15 4.98 -13.42
N GLU A 173 14.62 4.27 -12.42
CA GLU A 173 13.29 3.66 -12.49
C GLU A 173 12.22 4.76 -12.40
N LEU A 174 11.17 4.62 -13.22
CA LEU A 174 10.01 5.50 -13.15
C LEU A 174 8.95 4.90 -12.24
N LEU A 175 8.59 5.64 -11.21
CA LEU A 175 7.46 5.40 -10.36
C LEU A 175 6.27 6.23 -10.83
N VAL A 176 5.15 5.55 -11.06
CA VAL A 176 3.84 6.12 -11.38
C VAL A 176 2.91 5.81 -10.23
N ASP A 177 2.61 6.82 -9.42
CA ASP A 177 1.67 6.70 -8.30
C ASP A 177 0.36 7.37 -8.69
N VAL A 178 -0.75 6.67 -8.52
CA VAL A 178 -2.11 7.21 -8.67
C VAL A 178 -2.84 7.03 -7.35
N GLN A 179 -3.19 8.14 -6.70
CA GLN A 179 -3.96 8.13 -5.47
C GLN A 179 -5.42 8.43 -5.73
N ASP A 180 -6.27 7.51 -5.26
CA ASP A 180 -7.72 7.71 -5.21
C ASP A 180 -8.19 7.81 -3.75
N HIS A 181 -9.48 8.09 -3.54
CA HIS A 181 -10.05 8.32 -2.20
C HIS A 181 -10.62 7.07 -1.53
N THR A 182 -10.41 5.89 -2.11
CA THR A 182 -10.87 4.63 -1.52
C THR A 182 -9.74 4.06 -0.66
N CYS A 183 -9.99 3.77 0.61
CA CYS A 183 -8.97 3.35 1.57
C CYS A 183 -8.55 1.88 1.46
N ASP A 184 -9.15 1.10 0.54
CA ASP A 184 -8.86 -0.32 0.35
C ASP A 184 -8.86 -0.71 -1.14
N PHE A 185 -8.16 -1.80 -1.45
CA PHE A 185 -8.17 -2.48 -2.74
C PHE A 185 -8.35 -4.00 -2.55
N PRO A 186 -9.57 -4.44 -2.21
CA PRO A 186 -9.83 -5.86 -2.09
C PRO A 186 -9.58 -6.54 -3.44
N ARG A 187 -8.95 -7.72 -3.41
CA ARG A 187 -8.66 -8.56 -4.59
C ARG A 187 -7.67 -7.95 -5.60
N PHE A 188 -6.77 -7.06 -5.16
CA PHE A 188 -5.68 -6.54 -5.97
C PHE A 188 -4.92 -7.64 -6.74
N GLU A 189 -4.52 -8.71 -6.04
CA GLU A 189 -3.82 -9.85 -6.64
C GLU A 189 -4.58 -10.50 -7.81
N GLN A 190 -5.89 -10.67 -7.66
CA GLN A 190 -6.75 -11.24 -8.72
C GLN A 190 -6.86 -10.28 -9.92
N ALA A 191 -6.91 -8.97 -9.67
CA ALA A 191 -6.93 -7.95 -10.71
C ALA A 191 -5.60 -7.90 -11.49
N VAL A 192 -4.46 -8.04 -10.81
CA VAL A 192 -3.13 -8.12 -11.43
C VAL A 192 -2.98 -9.40 -12.25
N ARG A 193 -3.52 -10.54 -11.77
CA ARG A 193 -3.54 -11.82 -12.52
C ARG A 193 -4.50 -11.84 -13.71
N GLY A 194 -5.35 -10.82 -13.85
CA GLY A 194 -6.28 -10.68 -14.97
C GLY A 194 -7.63 -11.38 -14.76
N GLU A 195 -7.93 -11.83 -13.55
CA GLU A 195 -9.15 -12.56 -13.20
C GLU A 195 -10.37 -11.63 -13.08
N LEU A 196 -10.14 -10.34 -12.78
CA LEU A 196 -11.19 -9.32 -12.62
C LEU A 196 -11.25 -8.32 -13.79
N GLY A 197 -10.34 -8.44 -14.75
CA GLY A 197 -10.26 -7.54 -15.90
C GLY A 197 -8.87 -7.47 -16.51
N ARG A 198 -8.76 -6.93 -17.73
CA ARG A 198 -7.49 -6.88 -18.48
C ARG A 198 -6.64 -5.63 -18.23
N GLY A 199 -7.08 -4.74 -17.34
CA GLY A 199 -6.41 -3.47 -17.05
C GLY A 199 -5.05 -3.66 -16.38
N LEU A 200 -5.03 -3.92 -15.07
CA LEU A 200 -3.79 -4.08 -14.30
C LEU A 200 -2.92 -5.22 -14.83
N TRP A 201 -3.55 -6.33 -15.25
CA TRP A 201 -2.85 -7.41 -15.96
C TRP A 201 -2.12 -6.94 -17.22
N GLY A 202 -2.75 -6.06 -18.01
CA GLY A 202 -2.11 -5.45 -19.18
C GLY A 202 -0.90 -4.60 -18.80
N ALA A 203 -1.01 -3.80 -17.73
CA ALA A 203 0.10 -3.00 -17.22
C ALA A 203 1.27 -3.88 -16.74
N GLN A 204 1.00 -4.99 -16.04
CA GLN A 204 2.03 -5.94 -15.63
C GLN A 204 2.75 -6.57 -16.83
N ARG A 205 2.03 -6.92 -17.90
CA ARG A 205 2.62 -7.45 -19.14
C ARG A 205 3.49 -6.46 -19.90
N LEU A 206 3.30 -5.16 -19.67
CA LEU A 206 4.19 -4.12 -20.19
C LEU A 206 5.48 -3.98 -19.37
N GLY A 207 5.67 -4.82 -18.34
CA GLY A 207 6.87 -4.81 -17.50
C GLY A 207 6.74 -3.95 -16.25
N ALA A 208 5.54 -3.44 -15.94
CA ALA A 208 5.32 -2.70 -14.69
C ALA A 208 5.25 -3.65 -13.49
N VAL A 209 6.01 -3.34 -12.45
CA VAL A 209 5.82 -3.95 -11.13
C VAL A 209 4.77 -3.14 -10.40
N LEU A 210 3.64 -3.78 -10.07
CA LEU A 210 2.49 -3.12 -9.45
C LEU A 210 2.46 -3.41 -7.95
N SER A 211 2.20 -2.37 -7.16
CA SER A 211 1.94 -2.47 -5.73
C SER A 211 0.85 -1.47 -5.36
N TRP A 212 0.24 -1.64 -4.19
CA TRP A 212 -0.63 -0.60 -3.63
C TRP A 212 -0.37 -0.47 -2.13
N PHE A 213 -0.65 0.70 -1.59
CA PHE A 213 -0.55 0.97 -0.16
C PHE A 213 -1.56 2.05 0.25
N PRO A 214 -2.06 2.03 1.49
CA PRO A 214 -2.89 3.11 2.01
C PRO A 214 -2.05 4.40 2.13
N ALA A 215 -2.61 5.52 1.68
CA ALA A 215 -1.98 6.82 1.72
C ALA A 215 -3.01 7.89 2.14
N GLY A 216 -2.77 8.54 3.29
CA GLY A 216 -3.71 9.51 3.85
C GLY A 216 -5.10 8.91 4.08
N HIS A 217 -6.12 9.45 3.41
CA HIS A 217 -7.51 8.96 3.47
C HIS A 217 -7.90 8.05 2.30
N GLY A 218 -6.94 7.64 1.47
CA GLY A 218 -7.18 6.85 0.28
C GLY A 218 -6.13 5.77 0.08
N LYS A 219 -6.07 5.23 -1.12
CA LYS A 219 -5.02 4.30 -1.53
C LYS A 219 -4.21 4.90 -2.66
N THR A 220 -2.94 4.55 -2.68
CA THR A 220 -2.07 4.80 -3.81
C THR A 220 -1.79 3.48 -4.50
N VAL A 221 -2.09 3.41 -5.80
CA VAL A 221 -1.63 2.34 -6.66
C VAL A 221 -0.35 2.81 -7.34
N ARG A 222 0.72 2.07 -7.15
CA ARG A 222 2.05 2.35 -7.69
C ARG A 222 2.39 1.36 -8.80
N ALA A 223 2.91 1.88 -9.90
CA ALA A 223 3.60 1.11 -10.92
C ALA A 223 5.07 1.55 -10.99
N ILE A 224 5.98 0.59 -10.96
CA ILE A 224 7.42 0.82 -11.16
C ILE A 224 7.79 0.28 -12.53
N LEU A 225 8.46 1.12 -13.33
CA LEU A 225 8.93 0.81 -14.66
C LEU A 225 10.44 0.95 -14.73
N GLN A 226 11.09 -0.05 -15.30
CA GLN A 226 12.52 -0.05 -15.52
C GLN A 226 12.90 1.01 -16.57
N PRO A 227 14.07 1.67 -16.41
CA PRO A 227 14.63 2.42 -17.52
C PRO A 227 14.83 1.48 -18.71
N GLY A 228 14.74 2.02 -19.93
CA GLY A 228 14.99 1.25 -21.14
C GLY A 228 16.42 0.70 -21.13
N PRO A 229 16.74 -0.32 -21.95
CA PRO A 229 18.12 -0.72 -22.12
C PRO A 229 18.95 0.53 -22.49
N VAL A 230 20.02 0.76 -21.75
CA VAL A 230 21.03 1.75 -22.16
C VAL A 230 21.66 1.15 -23.42
N ASP A 231 21.32 1.67 -24.59
CA ASP A 231 22.09 1.38 -25.79
C ASP A 231 23.52 1.90 -25.53
N LEU A 232 24.44 0.98 -25.22
CA LEU A 232 25.88 1.21 -25.06
C LEU A 232 26.56 1.35 -26.43
#